data_AF-A0AAX6MG20-F1
#
_entry.id   AF-A0AAX6MG20-F1
#
_cell.length_a   1.000
_cell.length_b   1.000
_cell.length_c   1.000
_cell.angle_alpha   90.00
_cell.angle_beta   90.00
_cell.angle_gamma   90.00
#
_symmetry.space_group_name_H-M   'P 1'
#
loop_
_entity.id
_entity.type
_entity.pdbx_description
1 polymer ?
#
loop_
_entity_poly.entity_id
_entity_poly.type
_entity_poly.pdbx_seq_one_letter_code
_entity_poly.pdbx_strand_id
1 'polypeptide(L)'
;MPVMITAQMECILYTTILRPKSASLLKRLNTLVLAKKREYWLTIYLVMFVLLHNCAMITKRDEETATQYGHKDRYANPASVHAQHTGVQAMLAHFHFINKGVIPFSLPHNEIGRAELQRAAELDDEQVDFVWRTSDLIRDRGILVDLMEHVRERDLVGHDLFWVSFLYDEDWKPRLND
;
A
#
# COMPACT_ATOMS: atom_id res chain seq x y z
N MET A 1 -20.13 3.63 19.47
CA MET A 1 -21.31 3.38 18.59
C MET A 1 -21.81 1.97 18.91
N PRO A 2 -23.12 1.70 18.98
CA PRO A 2 -23.64 0.36 19.26
C PRO A 2 -23.15 -0.65 18.21
N VAL A 3 -22.66 -1.81 18.65
CA VAL A 3 -22.04 -2.86 17.81
C VAL A 3 -22.93 -3.24 16.61
N MET A 4 -24.23 -3.34 16.82
CA MET A 4 -25.21 -3.67 15.78
C MET A 4 -25.28 -2.60 14.68
N ILE A 5 -25.22 -1.31 15.03
CA ILE A 5 -25.28 -0.21 14.05
C ILE A 5 -24.00 -0.19 13.21
N THR A 6 -22.84 -0.42 13.83
CA THR A 6 -21.56 -0.52 13.11
C THR A 6 -21.58 -1.68 12.12
N ALA A 7 -22.01 -2.88 12.53
CA ALA A 7 -22.11 -4.04 11.64
C ALA A 7 -23.09 -3.82 10.47
N GLN A 8 -24.23 -3.16 10.72
CA GLN A 8 -25.19 -2.83 9.66
C GLN A 8 -24.62 -1.82 8.66
N MET A 9 -23.92 -0.79 9.15
CA MET A 9 -23.25 0.19 8.30
C MET A 9 -22.15 -0.46 7.45
N GLU A 10 -21.38 -1.38 8.02
CA GLU A 10 -20.38 -2.17 7.28
C GLU A 10 -21.03 -3.03 6.19
N CYS A 11 -22.14 -3.72 6.49
CA CYS A 11 -22.90 -4.48 5.50
C CYS A 11 -23.41 -3.59 4.36
N ILE A 12 -23.97 -2.43 4.67
CA ILE A 12 -24.47 -1.48 3.66
C ILE A 12 -23.30 -0.97 2.81
N LEU A 13 -22.21 -0.52 3.43
CA LEU A 13 -21.03 -0.01 2.72
C LEU A 13 -20.44 -1.08 1.79
N TYR A 14 -20.30 -2.31 2.29
CA TYR A 14 -19.79 -3.43 1.51
C TYR A 14 -20.70 -3.76 0.32
N THR A 15 -22.01 -3.87 0.54
CA THR A 15 -22.95 -4.28 -0.52
C THR A 15 -23.19 -3.21 -1.56
N THR A 16 -23.29 -1.94 -1.14
CA THR A 16 -23.66 -0.82 -2.03
C THR A 16 -22.48 -0.17 -2.72
N ILE A 17 -21.29 -0.18 -2.10
CA ILE A 17 -20.11 0.51 -2.62
C ILE A 17 -18.98 -0.48 -2.91
N LEU A 18 -18.51 -1.20 -1.89
CA LEU A 18 -17.26 -1.93 -1.99
C LEU A 18 -17.32 -3.09 -2.99
N ARG A 19 -18.36 -3.94 -2.91
CA ARG A 19 -18.58 -5.07 -3.81
C ARG A 19 -18.78 -4.64 -5.28
N PRO A 20 -19.66 -3.67 -5.63
CA PRO A 20 -19.85 -3.29 -7.03
C PRO A 20 -18.68 -2.48 -7.61
N LYS A 21 -17.97 -1.69 -6.80
CA LYS A 21 -16.88 -0.83 -7.30
C LYS A 21 -15.52 -1.50 -7.29
N SER A 22 -15.26 -2.51 -6.46
CA SER A 22 -13.96 -3.19 -6.37
C SER A 22 -13.50 -3.78 -7.70
N ALA A 23 -14.38 -4.50 -8.40
CA ALA A 23 -14.07 -5.07 -9.72
C ALA A 23 -13.75 -3.99 -10.76
N SER A 24 -14.50 -2.88 -10.74
CA SER A 24 -14.28 -1.74 -11.64
C SER A 24 -12.97 -1.02 -11.32
N LEU A 25 -12.68 -0.79 -10.03
CA LEU A 25 -11.45 -0.16 -9.57
C LEU A 25 -10.24 -1.01 -9.95
N LEU A 26 -10.28 -2.31 -9.68
CA LEU A 26 -9.21 -3.24 -10.03
C LEU A 26 -8.97 -3.28 -11.55
N LYS A 27 -10.04 -3.31 -12.35
CA LYS A 27 -9.93 -3.24 -13.82
C LYS A 27 -9.26 -1.94 -14.28
N ARG A 28 -9.62 -0.80 -13.68
CA ARG A 28 -9.03 0.51 -14.00
C ARG A 28 -7.57 0.58 -13.58
N LEU A 29 -7.23 0.15 -12.36
CA LEU A 29 -5.85 0.09 -11.88
C LEU A 29 -5.01 -0.80 -12.79
N ASN A 30 -5.50 -2.00 -13.13
CA ASN A 30 -4.82 -2.91 -14.04
C ASN A 30 -4.62 -2.28 -15.43
N THR A 31 -5.62 -1.52 -15.92
CA THR A 31 -5.50 -0.79 -17.20
C THR A 31 -4.40 0.28 -17.14
N LEU A 32 -4.31 1.05 -16.06
CA LEU A 32 -3.26 2.07 -15.87
C LEU A 32 -1.86 1.43 -15.77
N VAL A 33 -1.76 0.38 -14.98
CA VAL A 33 -0.55 -0.44 -14.77
C VAL A 33 -0.07 -1.04 -16.09
N LEU A 34 -0.97 -1.65 -16.87
CA LEU A 34 -0.65 -2.27 -18.17
C LEU A 34 -0.41 -1.27 -19.30
N ALA A 35 -0.92 -0.04 -19.19
CA ALA A 35 -0.65 1.01 -20.17
C ALA A 35 0.83 1.42 -20.20
N LYS A 36 1.59 1.14 -19.12
CA LYS A 36 3.04 1.42 -19.00
C LYS A 36 3.42 2.86 -19.34
N LYS A 37 2.50 3.80 -19.08
CA LYS A 37 2.73 5.23 -19.30
C LYS A 37 3.32 5.87 -18.05
N ARG A 38 4.28 6.77 -18.25
CA ARG A 38 4.98 7.50 -17.19
C ARG A 38 4.06 8.42 -16.40
N GLU A 39 3.16 9.14 -17.09
CA GLU A 39 2.13 10.02 -16.50
C GLU A 39 1.25 9.34 -15.43
N TYR A 40 1.08 8.02 -15.48
CA TYR A 40 0.25 7.30 -14.52
C TYR A 40 0.99 6.88 -13.25
N TRP A 41 2.30 7.07 -13.18
CA TRP A 41 3.13 6.57 -12.09
C TRP A 41 2.64 7.08 -10.73
N LEU A 42 2.43 8.39 -10.58
CA LEU A 42 2.00 8.97 -9.30
C LEU A 42 0.61 8.45 -8.89
N THR A 43 -0.29 8.32 -9.85
CA THR A 43 -1.63 7.77 -9.60
C THR A 43 -1.55 6.32 -9.14
N ILE A 44 -0.74 5.50 -9.81
CA ILE A 44 -0.51 4.10 -9.42
C ILE A 44 0.09 4.04 -8.02
N TYR A 45 1.11 4.84 -7.73
CA TYR A 45 1.74 4.94 -6.41
C TYR A 45 0.73 5.30 -5.32
N LEU A 46 -0.07 6.35 -5.50
CA LEU A 46 -1.06 6.77 -4.49
C LEU A 46 -2.14 5.71 -4.25
N VAL A 47 -2.63 5.09 -5.32
CA VAL A 47 -3.63 4.01 -5.19
C VAL A 47 -3.01 2.81 -4.46
N MET A 48 -1.78 2.43 -4.80
CA MET A 48 -1.06 1.36 -4.13
C MET A 48 -0.85 1.67 -2.64
N PHE A 49 -0.39 2.88 -2.31
CA PHE A 49 -0.22 3.34 -0.93
C PHE A 49 -1.51 3.18 -0.12
N VAL A 50 -2.64 3.66 -0.64
CA VAL A 50 -3.94 3.57 0.05
C VAL A 50 -4.39 2.12 0.22
N LEU A 51 -4.26 1.28 -0.81
CA LEU A 51 -4.66 -0.13 -0.75
C LEU A 51 -3.81 -0.94 0.25
N LEU A 52 -2.49 -0.70 0.26
CA LEU A 52 -1.56 -1.36 1.17
C LEU A 52 -1.82 -0.96 2.63
N HIS A 53 -1.98 0.35 2.88
CA HIS A 53 -2.36 0.85 4.20
C HIS A 53 -3.69 0.26 4.67
N ASN A 54 -4.71 0.24 3.80
CA ASN A 54 -6.01 -0.34 4.13
C ASN A 54 -5.92 -1.83 4.47
N CYS A 55 -5.06 -2.60 3.79
CA CYS A 55 -4.83 -4.00 4.12
C CYS A 55 -4.30 -4.17 5.55
N ALA A 56 -3.34 -3.35 5.97
CA ALA A 56 -2.84 -3.34 7.34
C ALA A 56 -3.95 -3.02 8.35
N MET A 57 -4.73 -1.97 8.08
CA MET A 57 -5.79 -1.53 8.98
C MET A 57 -6.92 -2.55 9.11
N ILE A 58 -7.30 -3.22 8.01
CA ILE A 58 -8.28 -4.31 8.05
C ILE A 58 -7.73 -5.51 8.83
N THR A 59 -6.46 -5.89 8.59
CA THR A 59 -5.80 -6.99 9.33
C THR A 59 -5.79 -6.71 10.84
N LYS A 60 -5.40 -5.50 11.25
CA LYS A 60 -5.42 -5.07 12.65
C LYS A 60 -6.82 -5.12 13.24
N ARG A 61 -7.81 -4.62 12.50
CA ARG A 61 -9.21 -4.62 12.95
C ARG A 61 -9.73 -6.04 13.17
N ASP A 62 -9.34 -6.97 12.30
CA ASP A 62 -9.75 -8.37 12.38
C ASP A 62 -9.10 -9.07 13.60
N GLU A 63 -7.84 -8.75 13.90
CA GLU A 63 -7.12 -9.20 15.11
C GLU A 63 -7.71 -8.62 16.41
N GLU A 64 -8.04 -7.33 16.42
CA GLU A 64 -8.75 -6.70 17.54
C GLU A 64 -10.12 -7.34 17.77
N THR A 65 -10.84 -7.66 16.68
CA THR A 65 -12.15 -8.31 16.73
C THR A 65 -12.03 -9.72 17.30
N ALA A 66 -11.04 -10.50 16.87
CA ALA A 66 -10.75 -11.82 17.40
C ALA A 66 -10.56 -11.78 18.93
N THR A 67 -9.73 -10.85 19.38
CA THR A 67 -9.43 -10.63 20.80
C THR A 67 -10.67 -10.20 21.59
N GLN A 68 -11.47 -9.27 21.05
CA GLN A 68 -12.68 -8.74 21.70
C GLN A 68 -13.75 -9.81 21.94
N TYR A 69 -13.92 -10.74 20.99
CA TYR A 69 -14.92 -11.82 21.10
C TYR A 69 -14.34 -13.14 21.63
N GLY A 70 -13.05 -13.16 22.03
CA GLY A 70 -12.41 -14.35 22.61
C GLY A 70 -12.24 -15.51 21.62
N HIS A 71 -12.04 -15.20 20.32
CA HIS A 71 -11.70 -16.22 19.34
C HIS A 71 -10.36 -16.88 19.68
N LYS A 72 -10.22 -18.16 19.35
CA LYS A 72 -8.96 -18.91 19.54
C LYS A 72 -7.91 -18.55 18.48
N ASP A 73 -8.38 -18.21 17.28
CA ASP A 73 -7.54 -17.83 16.17
C ASP A 73 -7.11 -16.35 16.29
N ARG A 74 -5.96 -16.02 15.69
CA ARG A 74 -5.42 -14.65 15.68
C ARG A 74 -6.36 -13.64 15.00
N TYR A 75 -7.14 -14.10 14.03
CA TYR A 75 -8.03 -13.29 13.20
C TYR A 75 -9.47 -13.80 13.33
N ALA A 76 -10.43 -12.89 13.33
CA ALA A 76 -11.86 -13.22 13.32
C ALA A 76 -12.28 -13.88 11.99
N ASN A 77 -11.60 -13.56 10.89
CA ASN A 77 -11.76 -14.18 9.58
C ASN A 77 -10.40 -14.46 8.91
N PRO A 78 -9.70 -15.54 9.32
CA PRO A 78 -8.37 -15.87 8.80
C PRO A 78 -8.32 -16.05 7.28
N ALA A 79 -9.36 -16.65 6.69
CA ALA A 79 -9.43 -16.88 5.24
C ALA A 79 -9.47 -15.57 4.45
N SER A 80 -10.26 -14.59 4.91
CA SER A 80 -10.33 -13.27 4.28
C SER A 80 -9.01 -12.51 4.41
N VAL A 81 -8.39 -12.53 5.60
CA VAL A 81 -7.08 -11.90 5.84
C VAL A 81 -6.01 -12.50 4.91
N HIS A 82 -5.95 -13.83 4.81
CA HIS A 82 -5.00 -14.51 3.93
C HIS A 82 -5.21 -14.16 2.45
N ALA A 83 -6.45 -14.10 1.99
CA ALA A 83 -6.78 -13.69 0.62
C ALA A 83 -6.35 -12.24 0.34
N GLN A 84 -6.53 -11.33 1.30
CA GLN A 84 -6.08 -9.94 1.19
C GLN A 84 -4.56 -9.82 1.12
N HIS A 85 -3.84 -10.55 1.99
CA HIS A 85 -2.37 -10.58 1.99
C HIS A 85 -1.82 -11.10 0.67
N THR A 86 -2.42 -12.16 0.13
CA THR A 86 -2.08 -12.70 -1.20
C THR A 86 -2.31 -11.68 -2.31
N GLY A 87 -3.45 -10.97 -2.27
CA GLY A 87 -3.75 -9.91 -3.22
C GLY A 87 -2.74 -8.77 -3.17
N VAL A 88 -2.35 -8.34 -1.97
CA VAL A 88 -1.32 -7.31 -1.76
C VAL A 88 0.05 -7.75 -2.27
N GLN A 89 0.46 -9.01 -2.02
CA GLN A 89 1.71 -9.55 -2.56
C GLN A 89 1.74 -9.50 -4.09
N ALA A 90 0.64 -9.89 -4.75
CA ALA A 90 0.52 -9.80 -6.19
C ALA A 90 0.61 -8.34 -6.69
N MET A 91 -0.06 -7.41 -6.00
CA MET A 91 0.01 -5.98 -6.34
C MET A 91 1.43 -5.43 -6.20
N LEU A 92 2.14 -5.75 -5.12
CA LEU A 92 3.54 -5.36 -4.91
C LEU A 92 4.46 -5.93 -5.99
N ALA A 93 4.26 -7.20 -6.37
CA ALA A 93 5.01 -7.81 -7.47
C ALA A 93 4.83 -7.05 -8.79
N HIS A 94 3.59 -6.65 -9.11
CA HIS A 94 3.32 -5.83 -10.28
C HIS A 94 3.93 -4.43 -10.19
N PHE A 95 3.84 -3.78 -9.03
CA PHE A 95 4.42 -2.45 -8.79
C PHE A 95 5.93 -2.48 -9.01
N HIS A 96 6.63 -3.42 -8.37
CA HIS A 96 8.08 -3.58 -8.49
C HIS A 96 8.52 -4.00 -9.90
N PHE A 97 7.75 -4.86 -10.57
CA PHE A 97 8.05 -5.23 -11.96
C PHE A 97 8.01 -4.02 -12.91
N ILE A 98 7.09 -3.08 -12.70
CA ILE A 98 6.92 -1.91 -13.56
C ILE A 98 7.89 -0.79 -13.18
N ASN A 99 8.21 -0.66 -11.89
CA ASN A 99 9.05 0.43 -11.38
C ASN A 99 10.56 0.15 -11.43
N LYS A 100 11.02 -1.03 -11.86
CA LYS A 100 12.46 -1.36 -12.03
C LYS A 100 13.29 -0.40 -12.90
N GLY A 101 12.68 0.58 -13.55
CA GLY A 101 13.37 1.63 -14.31
C GLY A 101 13.36 3.03 -13.66
N VAL A 102 12.57 3.27 -12.62
CA VAL A 102 12.48 4.58 -11.95
C VAL A 102 12.23 4.34 -10.46
N ILE A 103 13.15 4.81 -9.61
CA ILE A 103 12.95 4.84 -8.16
C ILE A 103 12.88 6.31 -7.73
N PRO A 104 11.71 6.96 -7.84
CA PRO A 104 11.55 8.38 -7.53
C PRO A 104 12.04 8.80 -6.16
N PHE A 105 12.02 7.86 -5.20
CA PHE A 105 12.37 8.12 -3.81
C PHE A 105 13.88 8.03 -3.52
N SER A 106 14.68 7.45 -4.42
CA SER A 106 16.14 7.36 -4.25
C SER A 106 16.93 8.35 -5.12
N LEU A 107 16.23 9.17 -5.91
CA LEU A 107 16.85 10.26 -6.66
C LEU A 107 17.46 11.31 -5.70
N PRO A 108 18.57 11.96 -6.09
CA PRO A 108 19.20 12.99 -5.27
C PRO A 108 18.29 14.23 -5.18
N HIS A 109 18.22 14.84 -4.00
CA HIS A 109 17.48 16.10 -3.79
C HIS A 109 18.28 17.30 -4.28
N ASN A 110 18.45 17.39 -5.59
CA ASN A 110 19.07 18.51 -6.28
C ASN A 110 18.33 18.80 -7.60
N GLU A 111 18.69 19.88 -8.30
CA GLU A 111 18.03 20.26 -9.57
C GLU A 111 18.08 19.15 -10.62
N ILE A 112 19.13 18.33 -10.62
CA ILE A 112 19.29 17.20 -11.55
C ILE A 112 18.26 16.12 -11.24
N GLY A 113 18.15 15.69 -9.98
CA GLY A 113 17.17 14.71 -9.54
C GLY A 113 15.73 15.21 -9.71
N ARG A 114 15.48 16.52 -9.55
CA ARG A 114 14.18 17.15 -9.87
C ARG A 114 13.81 16.93 -11.33
N ALA A 115 14.72 17.27 -12.23
CA ALA A 115 14.51 17.15 -13.67
C ALA A 115 14.42 15.69 -14.13
N GLU A 116 15.12 14.78 -13.48
CA GLU A 116 15.00 13.33 -13.72
C GLU A 116 13.66 12.79 -13.26
N LEU A 117 13.23 13.14 -12.05
CA LEU A 117 11.92 12.75 -11.51
C LEU A 117 10.77 13.25 -12.41
N GLN A 118 10.84 14.51 -12.80
CA GLN A 118 9.85 15.13 -13.69
C GLN A 118 9.77 14.40 -15.04
N ARG A 119 10.92 14.05 -15.64
CA ARG A 119 10.98 13.32 -16.92
C ARG A 119 10.58 11.85 -16.80
N ALA A 120 10.82 11.23 -15.65
CA ALA A 120 10.59 9.82 -15.45
C ALA A 120 9.11 9.49 -15.22
N ALA A 121 8.34 10.43 -14.66
CA ALA A 121 6.93 10.25 -14.35
C ALA A 121 6.00 11.34 -14.95
N GLU A 122 6.52 12.22 -15.81
CA GLU A 122 5.78 13.34 -16.44
C GLU A 122 5.02 14.20 -15.42
N LEU A 123 5.69 14.49 -14.30
CA LEU A 123 5.09 15.19 -13.17
C LEU A 123 5.05 16.70 -13.39
N ASP A 124 4.04 17.35 -12.82
CA ASP A 124 4.06 18.80 -12.63
C ASP A 124 4.87 19.21 -11.39
N ASP A 125 5.09 20.51 -11.19
CA ASP A 125 5.90 21.02 -10.08
C ASP A 125 5.35 20.66 -8.69
N GLU A 126 4.02 20.64 -8.53
CA GLU A 126 3.38 20.29 -7.25
C GLU A 126 3.55 18.80 -6.94
N GLN A 127 3.40 17.96 -7.95
CA GLN A 127 3.61 16.52 -7.87
C GLN A 127 5.06 16.16 -7.56
N VAL A 128 6.01 16.85 -8.19
CA VAL A 128 7.45 16.71 -7.90
C VAL A 128 7.72 17.06 -6.43
N ASP A 129 7.21 18.20 -5.96
CA ASP A 129 7.36 18.62 -4.56
C ASP A 129 6.77 17.60 -3.58
N PHE A 130 5.60 17.02 -3.91
CA PHE A 130 4.98 15.98 -3.09
C PHE A 130 5.86 14.73 -2.96
N VAL A 131 6.40 14.24 -4.08
CA VAL A 131 7.29 13.07 -4.09
C VAL A 131 8.58 13.36 -3.33
N TRP A 132 9.14 14.56 -3.48
CA TRP A 132 10.33 14.97 -2.74
C TRP A 132 10.13 15.02 -1.24
N ARG A 133 9.04 15.63 -0.77
CA ARG A 133 8.72 15.64 0.67
C ARG A 133 8.53 14.23 1.21
N THR A 134 7.95 13.34 0.41
CA THR A 134 7.80 11.94 0.78
C THR A 134 9.17 11.25 0.89
N SER A 135 10.06 11.48 -0.09
CA SER A 135 11.43 10.97 -0.07
C SER A 135 12.23 11.50 1.12
N ASP A 136 12.10 12.79 1.46
CA ASP A 136 12.72 13.39 2.65
C ASP A 136 12.20 12.75 3.93
N LEU A 137 10.89 12.55 4.06
CA LEU A 137 10.31 11.90 5.24
C LEU A 137 10.88 10.49 5.46
N ILE A 138 11.19 9.78 4.39
CA ILE A 138 11.82 8.46 4.44
C ILE A 138 13.31 8.60 4.73
N ARG A 139 14.03 9.51 4.08
CA ARG A 139 15.50 9.61 4.15
C ARG A 139 16.02 10.35 5.39
N ASP A 140 15.45 11.51 5.72
CA ASP A 140 15.95 12.39 6.78
C ASP A 140 15.61 11.88 8.19
N ARG A 141 14.57 11.06 8.31
CA ARG A 141 14.15 10.49 9.59
C ARG A 141 14.60 9.04 9.62
N GLY A 142 15.85 8.77 10.02
CA GLY A 142 16.32 7.40 10.28
C GLY A 142 15.30 6.57 11.07
N ILE A 143 14.57 7.22 11.98
CA ILE A 143 13.42 6.66 12.72
C ILE A 143 12.36 5.98 11.84
N LEU A 144 11.97 6.57 10.69
CA LEU A 144 10.93 6.00 9.84
C LEU A 144 11.44 4.79 9.06
N VAL A 145 12.70 4.83 8.58
CA VAL A 145 13.35 3.68 7.95
C VAL A 145 13.54 2.56 8.97
N ASP A 146 14.08 2.86 10.15
CA ASP A 146 14.25 1.91 11.24
C ASP A 146 12.90 1.30 11.65
N LEU A 147 11.83 2.10 11.72
CA LEU A 147 10.48 1.60 12.00
C LEU A 147 9.97 0.70 10.88
N MET A 148 10.15 1.10 9.62
CA MET A 148 9.75 0.31 8.45
C MET A 148 10.49 -1.03 8.39
N GLU A 149 11.78 -1.05 8.70
CA GLU A 149 12.56 -2.29 8.85
C GLU A 149 12.05 -3.12 10.01
N HIS A 150 11.87 -2.51 11.18
CA HIS A 150 11.39 -3.18 12.38
C HIS A 150 10.03 -3.86 12.16
N VAL A 151 9.06 -3.17 11.56
CA VAL A 151 7.73 -3.76 11.32
C VAL A 151 7.81 -4.93 10.33
N ARG A 152 8.71 -4.87 9.33
CA ARG A 152 8.94 -5.97 8.38
C ARG A 152 9.59 -7.17 9.04
N GLU A 153 10.67 -6.96 9.79
CA GLU A 153 11.41 -8.01 10.50
C GLU A 153 10.55 -8.75 11.51
N ARG A 154 9.67 -8.01 12.20
CA ARG A 154 8.77 -8.55 13.23
C ARG A 154 7.45 -9.10 12.66
N ASP A 155 7.26 -9.05 11.36
CA ASP A 155 6.05 -9.50 10.68
C ASP A 155 4.77 -8.86 11.25
N LEU A 156 4.84 -7.56 11.55
CA LEU A 156 3.74 -6.80 12.14
C LEU A 156 2.72 -6.42 11.07
N VAL A 157 2.08 -7.43 10.45
CA VAL A 157 1.14 -7.29 9.33
C VAL A 157 -0.05 -6.34 9.57
N GLY A 158 -0.38 -6.06 10.83
CA GLY A 158 -1.42 -5.09 11.23
C GLY A 158 -0.90 -3.67 11.49
N HIS A 159 0.42 -3.42 11.41
CA HIS A 159 0.97 -2.08 11.54
C HIS A 159 0.71 -1.28 10.25
N ASP A 160 0.25 -0.04 10.39
CA ASP A 160 -0.14 0.85 9.28
C ASP A 160 0.92 1.04 8.19
N LEU A 161 2.20 0.96 8.57
CA LEU A 161 3.34 1.06 7.67
C LEU A 161 3.83 -0.27 7.12
N PHE A 162 3.37 -1.42 7.63
CA PHE A 162 3.94 -2.72 7.26
C PHE A 162 3.93 -2.94 5.74
N TRP A 163 2.73 -2.95 5.14
CA TRP A 163 2.57 -3.18 3.71
C TRP A 163 3.08 -2.02 2.86
N VAL A 164 2.92 -0.80 3.34
CA VAL A 164 3.37 0.43 2.69
C VAL A 164 4.90 0.47 2.58
N SER A 165 5.60 -0.05 3.59
CA SER A 165 7.06 -0.03 3.65
C SER A 165 7.71 -0.75 2.46
N PHE A 166 7.02 -1.75 1.90
CA PHE A 166 7.50 -2.48 0.72
C PHE A 166 7.44 -1.67 -0.57
N LEU A 167 6.77 -0.51 -0.62
CA LEU A 167 6.86 0.41 -1.76
C LEU A 167 8.24 1.08 -1.87
N TYR A 168 8.98 1.13 -0.76
CA TYR A 168 10.27 1.81 -0.64
C TYR A 168 11.43 0.83 -0.48
N ASP A 169 11.14 -0.47 -0.53
CA ASP A 169 12.13 -1.53 -0.45
C ASP A 169 12.71 -1.82 -1.85
N GLU A 170 13.94 -1.40 -2.10
CA GLU A 170 14.62 -1.58 -3.40
C GLU A 170 14.96 -3.06 -3.67
N ASP A 171 15.22 -3.83 -2.61
CA ASP A 171 15.58 -5.25 -2.67
C ASP A 171 14.37 -6.17 -2.47
N TRP A 172 13.16 -5.62 -2.67
CA TRP A 172 11.92 -6.33 -2.45
C TRP A 172 11.87 -7.66 -3.21
N LYS A 173 11.48 -8.72 -2.50
CA LYS A 173 11.23 -10.05 -3.06
C LYS A 173 9.82 -10.51 -2.71
N PRO A 174 9.11 -11.21 -3.63
CA PRO A 174 7.84 -11.82 -3.30
C PRO A 174 8.02 -12.76 -2.12
N ARG A 175 7.17 -12.61 -1.10
CA ARG A 175 7.13 -13.59 -0.01
C ARG A 175 6.41 -14.82 -0.55
N LEU A 176 7.08 -15.97 -0.52
CA LEU A 176 6.40 -17.24 -0.73
C LEU A 176 5.46 -17.43 0.45
N ASN A 177 4.17 -17.55 0.18
CA ASN A 177 3.19 -17.94 1.18
C ASN A 177 3.45 -19.41 1.52
N ASP A 178 4.04 -19.67 2.69
CA ASP A 178 4.02 -21.01 3.32
C ASP A 178 2.69 -21.21 4.08
#